data_AF-B8R7Q4-F1
#
_entry.id   AF-B8R7Q4-F1
#
_cell.length_a   1.000
_cell.length_b   1.000
_cell.length_c   1.000
_cell.angle_alpha   90.00
_cell.angle_beta   90.00
_cell.angle_gamma   90.00
#
_symmetry.space_group_name_H-M   'P 1'
#
loop_
_entity.id
_entity.type
_entity.pdbx_description
1 polymer ?
#
loop_
_entity_poly.entity_id
_entity_poly.type
_entity_poly.pdbx_seq_one_letter_code
_entity_poly.pdbx_strand_id
1 'polypeptide(L)'
;YGDENAGGLSALPGHSQHQLGTAVDFTNAEANYAVWQGFGRTAASRWLERNAPRYGFVMAYPMGEQEETGYAWEPWHYRYIGEPAVRQLQRSGLGLQEFLVREGVLPRCGERGGSGGNG
;
A
#
# COMPACT_ATOMS: atom_id res chain seq x y z
N TYR A 1 11.92 1.47 36.58
CA TYR A 1 10.99 0.33 36.52
C TYR A 1 9.86 0.77 35.59
N GLY A 2 9.89 0.55 34.27
CA GLY A 2 10.36 -0.62 33.53
C GLY A 2 9.15 -1.49 33.24
N ASP A 3 8.34 -1.13 32.24
CA ASP A 3 7.36 -2.03 31.63
C ASP A 3 7.52 -1.96 30.12
N GLU A 4 8.27 -2.95 29.63
CA GLU A 4 8.79 -3.12 28.30
C GLU A 4 7.92 -4.19 27.61
N ASN A 5 6.71 -3.87 27.11
CA ASN A 5 5.96 -4.80 26.23
C ASN A 5 4.70 -4.23 25.54
N ALA A 6 4.75 -2.99 25.03
CA ALA A 6 3.62 -2.44 24.26
C ALA A 6 4.02 -1.77 22.93
N GLY A 7 5.20 -2.11 22.38
CA GLY A 7 5.77 -1.43 21.20
C GLY A 7 5.46 -2.05 19.84
N GLY A 8 4.65 -3.11 19.76
CA GLY A 8 4.58 -3.96 18.55
C GLY A 8 3.33 -3.87 17.69
N LEU A 9 2.30 -3.11 18.05
CA LEU A 9 0.95 -3.37 17.52
C LEU A 9 0.09 -2.14 17.21
N SER A 10 0.69 -1.03 16.84
CA SER A 10 -0.05 0.00 16.12
C SER A 10 0.90 0.98 15.47
N ALA A 11 0.81 1.15 14.16
CA ALA A 11 1.38 2.31 13.49
C ALA A 11 1.00 3.57 14.30
N LEU A 12 1.98 4.43 14.59
CA LEU A 12 1.78 5.68 15.33
C LEU A 12 0.55 6.43 14.79
N PRO A 13 -0.31 6.99 15.66
CA PRO A 13 -1.48 7.76 15.21
C PRO A 13 -1.02 8.90 14.29
N GLY A 14 -1.49 8.91 13.05
CA GLY A 14 -1.06 9.86 12.02
C GLY A 14 -0.12 9.30 10.93
N HIS A 15 0.42 8.09 11.10
CA HIS A 15 1.20 7.37 10.07
C HIS A 15 0.51 6.13 9.52
N SER A 16 -0.71 5.82 9.98
CA SER A 16 -1.47 4.67 9.48
C SER A 16 -2.04 4.96 8.09
N GLN A 17 -1.62 4.18 7.08
CA GLN A 17 -2.18 4.24 5.73
C GLN A 17 -3.71 4.00 5.72
N HIS A 18 -4.21 3.25 6.71
CA HIS A 18 -5.63 3.04 6.95
C HIS A 18 -6.37 4.31 7.42
N GLN A 19 -5.71 5.25 8.12
CA GLN A 19 -6.32 6.53 8.52
C GLN A 19 -6.55 7.50 7.33
N LEU A 20 -5.85 7.29 6.21
CA LEU A 20 -6.05 8.06 4.98
C LEU A 20 -7.11 7.40 4.06
N GLY A 21 -7.67 6.24 4.42
CA GLY A 21 -8.66 5.51 3.62
C GLY A 21 -8.11 4.95 2.30
N THR A 22 -6.79 4.73 2.21
CA THR A 22 -6.11 4.36 0.95
C THR A 22 -5.56 2.95 0.94
N ALA A 23 -5.68 2.21 2.03
CA ALA A 23 -5.26 0.81 2.11
C ALA A 23 -6.47 -0.13 2.17
N VAL A 24 -6.34 -1.29 1.53
CA VAL A 24 -7.36 -2.34 1.48
C VAL A 24 -6.69 -3.68 1.76
N ASP A 25 -7.28 -4.44 2.67
CA ASP A 25 -6.89 -5.82 2.94
C ASP A 25 -7.75 -6.79 2.12
N PHE A 26 -7.10 -7.63 1.33
CA PHE A 26 -7.76 -8.65 0.50
C PHE A 26 -7.70 -10.02 1.14
N THR A 27 -8.77 -10.79 0.99
CA THR A 27 -8.84 -12.19 1.37
C THR A 27 -9.83 -12.94 0.46
N ASN A 28 -9.88 -14.26 0.56
CA ASN A 28 -10.81 -15.09 -0.18
C ASN A 28 -11.18 -16.36 0.61
N ALA A 29 -12.08 -17.17 0.05
CA ALA A 29 -12.50 -18.43 0.65
C ALA A 29 -11.34 -19.41 0.91
N GLU A 30 -10.32 -19.45 0.04
CA GLU A 30 -9.13 -20.30 0.24
C GLU A 30 -8.32 -19.91 1.49
N ALA A 31 -8.40 -18.65 1.91
CA ALA A 31 -7.79 -18.17 3.15
C ALA A 31 -8.77 -18.19 4.34
N ASN A 32 -9.94 -18.82 4.21
CA ASN A 32 -11.05 -18.77 5.18
C ASN A 32 -11.49 -17.35 5.52
N TYR A 33 -11.39 -16.42 4.56
CA TYR A 33 -11.63 -14.99 4.76
C TYR A 33 -10.79 -14.35 5.88
N ALA A 34 -9.69 -15.00 6.29
CA ALA A 34 -8.78 -14.46 7.28
C ALA A 34 -7.69 -13.60 6.59
N VAL A 35 -7.21 -12.59 7.31
CA VAL A 35 -6.13 -11.69 6.89
C VAL A 35 -4.84 -12.16 7.55
N TRP A 36 -4.07 -12.98 6.85
CA TRP A 36 -2.85 -13.62 7.35
C TRP A 36 -1.96 -14.11 6.21
N GLN A 37 -0.73 -14.52 6.52
CA GLN A 37 0.30 -14.89 5.52
C GLN A 37 -0.13 -16.05 4.60
N GLY A 38 -1.03 -16.92 5.05
CA GLY A 38 -1.57 -17.98 4.23
C GLY A 38 -2.36 -17.49 3.02
N PHE A 39 -2.89 -16.26 3.04
CA PHE A 39 -3.50 -15.63 1.86
C PHE A 39 -2.53 -15.59 0.67
N GLY A 40 -1.23 -15.37 0.91
CA GLY A 40 -0.18 -15.36 -0.11
C GLY A 40 -0.04 -16.66 -0.91
N ARG A 41 -0.60 -17.77 -0.41
CA ARG A 41 -0.56 -19.08 -1.09
C ARG A 41 -1.74 -19.30 -2.04
N THR A 42 -2.76 -18.46 -1.98
CA THR A 42 -4.03 -18.60 -2.70
C THR A 42 -3.91 -18.19 -4.16
N ALA A 43 -4.84 -18.67 -5.00
CA ALA A 43 -4.93 -18.22 -6.38
C ALA A 43 -5.26 -16.71 -6.49
N ALA A 44 -6.05 -16.19 -5.55
CA ALA A 44 -6.44 -14.79 -5.51
C ALA A 44 -5.24 -13.87 -5.23
N SER A 45 -4.39 -14.20 -4.26
CA SER A 45 -3.19 -13.41 -3.98
C SER A 45 -2.23 -13.38 -5.18
N ARG A 46 -1.98 -14.53 -5.82
CA ARG A 46 -1.18 -14.59 -7.05
C ARG A 46 -1.77 -13.75 -8.17
N TRP A 47 -3.10 -13.66 -8.27
CA TRP A 47 -3.75 -12.81 -9.26
C TRP A 47 -3.53 -11.33 -8.93
N LEU A 48 -3.67 -10.95 -7.66
CA LEU A 48 -3.44 -9.57 -7.21
C LEU A 48 -2.01 -9.11 -7.48
N GLU A 49 -0.99 -9.90 -7.15
CA GLU A 49 0.41 -9.56 -7.40
C GLU A 49 0.67 -9.17 -8.87
N ARG A 50 0.00 -9.84 -9.82
CA ARG A 50 0.16 -9.57 -11.25
C ARG A 50 -0.76 -8.47 -11.79
N ASN A 51 -1.92 -8.24 -11.17
CA ASN A 51 -2.98 -7.41 -11.76
C ASN A 51 -3.31 -6.16 -10.97
N ALA A 52 -3.09 -6.12 -9.66
CA ALA A 52 -3.35 -4.96 -8.81
C ALA A 52 -2.74 -3.65 -9.37
N PRO A 53 -1.51 -3.65 -9.93
CA PRO A 53 -0.94 -2.43 -10.53
C PRO A 53 -1.79 -1.84 -11.66
N ARG A 54 -2.51 -2.68 -12.42
CA ARG A 54 -3.39 -2.24 -13.51
C ARG A 54 -4.60 -1.45 -13.02
N TYR A 55 -4.97 -1.64 -11.75
CA TYR A 55 -6.12 -1.00 -11.12
C TYR A 55 -5.69 0.09 -10.12
N GLY A 56 -4.42 0.49 -10.13
CA GLY A 56 -3.92 1.55 -9.25
C GLY A 56 -3.55 1.10 -7.84
N PHE A 57 -3.44 -0.21 -7.61
CA PHE A 57 -3.07 -0.81 -6.32
C PHE A 57 -1.64 -1.36 -6.34
N VAL A 58 -0.95 -1.26 -5.21
CA VAL A 58 0.42 -1.77 -5.00
C VAL A 58 0.46 -2.48 -3.65
N MET A 59 1.12 -3.64 -3.57
CA MET A 59 1.35 -4.33 -2.29
C MET A 59 2.26 -3.45 -1.43
N ALA A 60 1.83 -3.09 -0.22
CA ALA A 60 2.57 -2.11 0.57
C ALA A 60 3.78 -2.70 1.29
N TYR A 61 3.74 -4.01 1.58
CA TYR A 61 4.77 -4.74 2.32
C TYR A 61 5.16 -6.02 1.57
N PRO A 62 5.95 -5.90 0.49
CA PRO A 62 6.40 -7.03 -0.30
C PRO A 62 7.48 -7.86 0.42
N MET A 63 7.65 -9.10 -0.02
CA MET A 63 8.63 -10.01 0.56
C MET A 63 10.06 -9.55 0.25
N GLY A 64 10.91 -9.45 1.27
CA GLY A 64 12.31 -9.06 1.11
C GLY A 64 12.58 -7.56 1.33
N GLU A 65 11.56 -6.72 1.47
CA GLU A 65 11.70 -5.27 1.69
C GLU A 65 11.41 -4.87 3.16
N GLN A 66 11.58 -5.80 4.10
CA GLN A 66 11.28 -5.54 5.51
C GLN A 66 12.22 -4.49 6.13
N GLU A 67 13.49 -4.44 5.72
CA GLU A 67 14.44 -3.43 6.20
C GLU A 67 14.04 -2.02 5.78
N GLU A 68 13.46 -1.88 4.59
CA GLU A 68 13.03 -0.60 4.03
C GLU A 68 11.66 -0.17 4.57
N THR A 69 10.71 -1.11 4.64
CA THR A 69 9.33 -0.81 5.02
C THR A 69 9.11 -0.82 6.53
N GLY A 70 9.92 -1.56 7.28
CA GLY A 70 9.74 -1.83 8.71
C GLY A 70 8.67 -2.88 9.03
N TYR A 71 8.02 -3.47 8.02
CA TYR A 71 6.95 -4.46 8.18
C TYR A 71 7.33 -5.80 7.54
N ALA A 72 6.85 -6.88 8.15
CA ALA A 72 6.95 -8.20 7.55
C ALA A 72 6.10 -8.27 6.27
N TRP A 73 6.32 -9.31 5.45
CA TRP A 73 5.52 -9.54 4.26
C TRP A 73 4.02 -9.69 4.59
N GLU A 74 3.20 -8.82 3.99
CA GLU A 74 1.73 -8.82 4.14
C GLU A 74 1.07 -8.98 2.77
N PRO A 75 0.89 -10.21 2.26
CA PRO A 75 0.33 -10.45 0.93
C PRO A 75 -1.11 -9.99 0.71
N TRP A 76 -1.79 -9.62 1.80
CA TRP A 76 -3.17 -9.11 1.78
C TRP A 76 -3.24 -7.58 1.67
N HIS A 77 -2.17 -6.86 2.03
CA HIS A 77 -2.23 -5.41 2.28
C HIS A 77 -1.82 -4.61 1.04
N TYR A 78 -2.79 -3.92 0.44
CA TYR A 78 -2.58 -3.13 -0.78
C TYR A 78 -2.93 -1.67 -0.58
N ARG A 79 -2.08 -0.79 -1.12
CA ARG A 79 -2.24 0.65 -1.13
C ARG A 79 -2.73 1.11 -2.50
N TYR A 80 -3.84 1.84 -2.53
CA TYR A 80 -4.30 2.56 -3.71
C TYR A 80 -3.53 3.87 -3.87
N ILE A 81 -2.90 4.05 -5.04
CA ILE A 81 -2.22 5.30 -5.43
C ILE A 81 -2.72 5.82 -6.79
N GLY A 82 -3.63 5.10 -7.44
CA GLY A 82 -4.15 5.43 -8.77
C GLY A 82 -3.21 4.99 -9.90
N GLU A 83 -3.79 4.58 -11.03
CA GLU A 83 -3.00 4.02 -12.14
C GLU A 83 -1.89 4.94 -12.68
N PRO A 84 -2.08 6.28 -12.80
CA PRO A 84 -1.00 7.15 -13.26
C PRO A 84 0.22 7.13 -12.32
N ALA A 85 0.00 7.04 -11.01
CA ALA A 85 1.06 7.00 -10.02
C ALA A 85 1.74 5.62 -9.99
N VAL A 86 0.98 4.52 -10.10
CA VAL A 86 1.57 3.18 -10.26
C VAL A 86 2.51 3.12 -11.46
N ARG A 87 2.11 3.70 -12.59
CA ARG A 87 2.96 3.78 -13.78
C ARG A 87 4.25 4.60 -13.54
N GLN A 88 4.20 5.63 -12.69
CA GLN A 88 5.38 6.40 -12.32
C GLN A 88 6.29 5.62 -11.37
N LEU A 89 5.73 4.98 -10.35
CA LEU A 89 6.43 4.09 -9.43
C LEU A 89 7.19 2.98 -10.19
N GLN A 90 6.54 2.31 -11.14
CA GLN A 90 7.17 1.25 -11.95
C GLN A 90 8.33 1.76 -12.81
N ARG A 91 8.32 3.04 -13.21
CA ARG A 91 9.41 3.64 -13.99
C ARG A 91 10.53 4.22 -13.12
N SER A 92 10.22 4.59 -11.88
CA SER A 92 11.20 5.20 -10.96
C SER A 92 12.14 4.16 -10.35
N GLY A 93 11.70 2.91 -10.24
CA GLY A 93 12.45 1.85 -9.56
C GLY A 93 12.53 2.04 -8.04
N LEU A 94 11.71 2.94 -7.49
CA LEU A 94 11.64 3.20 -6.06
C LEU A 94 10.72 2.19 -5.36
N GLY A 95 10.95 1.99 -4.06
CA GLY A 95 9.94 1.39 -3.17
C GLY A 95 8.72 2.30 -3.01
N LEU A 96 7.58 1.72 -2.65
CA LEU A 96 6.30 2.45 -2.52
C LEU A 96 6.43 3.64 -1.54
N GLN A 97 7.06 3.42 -0.39
CA GLN A 97 7.17 4.40 0.69
C GLN A 97 8.02 5.59 0.23
N GLU A 98 9.17 5.32 -0.39
CA GLU A 98 10.04 6.35 -0.96
C GLU A 98 9.32 7.15 -2.05
N PHE A 99 8.58 6.47 -2.94
CA PHE A 99 7.79 7.12 -3.97
C PHE A 99 6.71 8.04 -3.39
N LEU A 100 5.98 7.59 -2.37
CA LEU A 100 4.93 8.38 -1.72
C LEU A 100 5.48 9.64 -1.06
N VAL A 101 6.66 9.54 -0.42
CA VAL A 101 7.34 10.69 0.20
C VAL A 101 7.81 11.69 -0.87
N ARG A 102 8.38 11.20 -1.97
CA ARG A 102 8.95 12.05 -3.03
C ARG A 102 7.90 12.77 -3.86
N GLU A 103 6.83 12.08 -4.25
CA GLU A 103 5.83 12.58 -5.20
C GLU A 103 4.62 13.23 -4.53
N GLY A 104 4.53 13.18 -3.19
CA GLY A 104 3.44 13.82 -2.44
C GLY A 104 2.05 13.33 -2.87
N VAL A 105 1.92 12.03 -3.14
CA VAL A 105 0.67 11.42 -3.64
C VAL A 105 -0.35 11.34 -2.51
N LEU A 106 -0.95 12.48 -2.18
CA LEU A 106 -2.19 12.55 -1.41
C LEU A 106 -3.34 12.21 -2.37
N PRO A 107 -4.36 11.47 -1.91
CA PRO A 107 -5.57 11.27 -2.70
C PRO A 107 -6.14 12.66 -3.03
N ARG A 108 -6.07 13.05 -4.31
CA ARG A 108 -6.64 14.31 -4.78
C ARG A 108 -8.15 14.21 -4.65
N CYS A 109 -8.69 14.75 -3.57
CA CYS A 109 -10.12 14.92 -3.41
C CYS A 109 -10.56 16.04 -4.37
N GLY A 110 -11.02 15.65 -5.56
CA GLY A 110 -11.81 16.46 -6.49
C GLY A 110 -11.24 17.84 -6.88
N GLU A 111 -10.32 17.88 -7.83
CA GLU A 111 -10.20 19.05 -8.71
C GLU A 111 -10.79 18.72 -10.07
N ARG A 112 -12.04 19.14 -10.29
CA ARG A 112 -12.62 19.25 -11.62
C ARG A 112 -12.03 20.49 -12.29
N GLY A 113 -11.38 20.27 -13.43
CA GLY A 113 -11.31 21.24 -14.52
C GLY A 113 -10.19 22.28 -14.41
N GLY A 114 -9.21 22.17 -15.31
CA GLY A 114 -8.21 23.21 -15.51
C GLY A 114 -8.70 24.38 -16.37
N SER A 115 -8.01 25.51 -16.21
CA SER A 115 -7.55 26.42 -17.26
C SER A 115 -6.44 27.25 -16.57
N GLY A 116 -5.18 27.26 -16.98
CA GLY A 116 -4.70 27.52 -18.33
C GLY A 116 -4.83 29.02 -18.59
N GLY A 117 -3.75 29.80 -18.39
CA GLY A 117 -3.73 31.23 -18.71
C GLY A 117 -2.57 32.01 -18.10
N ASN A 118 -1.50 32.14 -18.86
CA ASN A 118 -0.36 33.04 -18.68
C ASN A 118 -0.81 34.53 -18.83
N GLY A 119 -0.28 35.45 -18.01
CA GLY A 119 -0.54 36.89 -18.10
C GLY A 119 -0.20 37.65 -16.83
#